data_AF-A0A959EJY9-F1
#
_entry.id   AF-A0A959EJY9-F1
#
_cell.length_a   1.000
_cell.length_b   1.000
_cell.length_c   1.000
_cell.angle_alpha   90.00
_cell.angle_beta   90.00
_cell.angle_gamma   90.00
#
_symmetry.space_group_name_H-M   'P 1'
#
loop_
_entity.id
_entity.type
_entity.pdbx_description
1 polymer ?
#
loop_
_entity_poly.entity_id
_entity_poly.type
_entity_poly.pdbx_seq_one_letter_code
_entity_poly.pdbx_strand_id
1 'polypeptide(L)'
;MSLKLSGAKLFSLLSKVDLQEWDALEYFVAGRVSAERFGPLQALLGYCRQWHPDFPAERMRKDDLHRLIYPGKAYREKRIRQLFSDLSGLTEAFFAVQVALQQE
;
A
#
# COMPACT_ATOMS: atom_id res chain seq x y z
N MET A 1 -15.93 -12.60 -12.75
CA MET A 1 -15.41 -11.40 -13.43
C MET A 1 -14.40 -10.76 -12.49
N SER A 2 -13.09 -10.98 -12.68
CA SER A 2 -12.07 -10.41 -11.79
C SER A 2 -11.91 -8.93 -12.08
N LEU A 3 -12.07 -8.10 -11.05
CA LEU A 3 -11.89 -6.65 -11.17
C LEU A 3 -10.40 -6.32 -11.10
N LYS A 4 -9.88 -5.73 -12.18
CA LYS A 4 -8.52 -5.20 -12.23
C LYS A 4 -8.31 -4.19 -11.11
N LEU A 5 -7.10 -4.20 -10.56
CA LEU A 5 -6.74 -3.38 -9.42
C LEU A 5 -6.30 -1.98 -9.90
N SER A 6 -7.23 -1.03 -9.84
CA SER A 6 -7.02 0.37 -10.26
C SER A 6 -6.41 1.19 -9.12
N GLY A 7 -5.11 0.99 -8.86
CA GLY A 7 -4.33 1.67 -7.83
C GLY A 7 -3.28 2.64 -8.39
N ALA A 8 -3.52 3.21 -9.57
CA ALA A 8 -2.50 3.92 -10.37
C ALA A 8 -1.69 4.94 -9.56
N LYS A 9 -2.33 5.70 -8.66
CA LYS A 9 -1.64 6.65 -7.78
C LYS A 9 -0.69 5.95 -6.80
N LEU A 10 -1.20 4.97 -6.05
CA LEU A 10 -0.38 4.23 -5.08
C LEU A 10 0.83 3.59 -5.77
N PHE A 11 0.63 2.95 -6.92
CA PHE A 11 1.72 2.30 -7.65
C PHE A 11 2.72 3.29 -8.21
N SER A 12 2.25 4.43 -8.71
CA SER A 12 3.13 5.51 -9.15
C SER A 12 3.95 6.12 -8.01
N LEU A 13 3.43 6.10 -6.78
CA LEU A 13 4.18 6.50 -5.59
C LEU A 13 5.19 5.42 -5.18
N LEU A 14 4.73 4.17 -5.05
CA LEU A 14 5.56 3.06 -4.62
C LEU A 14 6.67 2.70 -5.61
N SER A 15 6.50 2.98 -6.91
CA SER A 15 7.56 2.79 -7.91
C SER A 15 8.75 3.73 -7.72
N LYS A 16 8.62 4.76 -6.88
CA LYS A 16 9.69 5.70 -6.52
C LYS A 16 10.38 5.33 -5.22
N VAL A 17 9.91 4.30 -4.52
CA VAL A 17 10.46 3.85 -3.24
C VAL A 17 11.53 2.81 -3.54
N ASP A 18 12.78 3.14 -3.24
CA ASP A 18 13.88 2.19 -3.43
C ASP A 18 13.78 1.04 -2.42
N LEU A 19 14.36 -0.12 -2.74
CA LEU A 19 14.32 -1.32 -1.88
C LEU A 19 14.78 -1.07 -0.43
N GLN A 20 15.71 -0.12 -0.23
CA GLN A 20 16.22 0.27 1.09
C GLN A 20 15.21 1.14 1.87
N GLU A 21 14.33 1.86 1.17
CA GLU A 21 13.33 2.74 1.76
C GLU A 21 12.04 2.02 2.13
N TRP A 22 11.82 0.80 1.64
CA TRP A 22 10.61 0.01 1.96
C TRP A 22 10.48 -0.27 3.45
N ASP A 23 11.58 -0.63 4.11
CA ASP A 23 11.55 -0.91 5.54
C ASP A 23 11.32 0.38 6.34
N ALA A 24 11.86 1.51 5.87
CA ALA A 24 11.59 2.83 6.44
C ALA A 24 10.14 3.28 6.26
N LEU A 25 9.54 3.02 5.09
CA LEU A 25 8.14 3.27 4.80
C LEU A 25 7.24 2.39 5.68
N GLU A 26 7.55 1.11 5.85
CA GLU A 26 6.81 0.21 6.73
C GLU A 26 6.83 0.71 8.17
N TYR A 27 8.00 1.09 8.67
CA TYR A 27 8.15 1.68 10.00
C TYR A 27 7.38 3.00 10.15
N PHE A 28 7.46 3.87 9.14
CA PHE A 28 6.71 5.13 9.12
C PHE A 28 5.20 4.90 9.18
N VAL A 29 4.68 3.96 8.40
CA VAL A 29 3.26 3.57 8.43
C VAL A 29 2.88 3.06 9.81
N ALA A 30 3.68 2.16 10.41
CA ALA A 30 3.44 1.61 11.73
C ALA A 30 3.32 2.70 12.82
N GLY A 31 4.15 3.75 12.74
CA GLY A 31 4.12 4.86 13.68
C GLY A 31 2.95 5.84 13.51
N ARG A 32 2.20 5.77 12.40
CA ARG A 32 1.15 6.74 12.05
C ARG A 32 -0.28 6.21 12.14
N VAL A 33 -0.46 4.91 12.36
CA VAL A 33 -1.79 4.29 12.44
C VAL A 33 -1.95 3.46 13.72
N SER A 34 -3.20 3.23 14.13
CA SER A 34 -3.48 2.31 15.23
C SER A 34 -3.16 0.87 14.84
N ALA A 35 -2.87 0.02 15.83
CA ALA A 35 -2.56 -1.40 15.61
C ALA A 35 -3.64 -2.14 14.80
N GLU A 36 -4.92 -1.82 15.00
CA GLU A 36 -6.04 -2.40 14.25
C GLU A 36 -6.04 -2.04 12.75
N ARG A 37 -5.53 -0.85 12.41
CA ARG A 37 -5.42 -0.40 11.02
C ARG A 37 -4.09 -0.80 10.39
N PHE A 38 -3.06 -1.01 11.21
CA PHE A 38 -1.73 -1.38 10.73
C PHE A 38 -1.73 -2.73 10.02
N GLY A 39 -2.34 -3.78 10.58
CA GLY A 39 -2.32 -5.12 9.98
C GLY A 39 -2.79 -5.14 8.50
N PRO A 40 -3.96 -4.56 8.17
CA PRO A 40 -4.40 -4.47 6.78
C PRO A 40 -3.48 -3.65 5.87
N LEU A 41 -2.94 -2.53 6.37
CA LEU A 41 -2.03 -1.68 5.60
C LEU A 41 -0.69 -2.37 5.36
N GLN A 42 -0.16 -3.06 6.35
CA GLN A 42 1.06 -3.87 6.26
C GLN A 42 0.89 -5.00 5.25
N ALA A 43 -0.24 -5.71 5.28
CA ALA A 43 -0.52 -6.75 4.31
C ALA A 43 -0.63 -6.21 2.87
N LEU A 44 -1.22 -5.02 2.68
CA LEU A 44 -1.22 -4.35 1.38
C LEU A 44 0.19 -3.93 0.96
N LEU A 45 0.98 -3.35 1.87
CA LEU A 45 2.35 -2.93 1.61
C LEU A 45 3.22 -4.12 1.17
N GLY A 46 3.16 -5.23 1.92
CA GLY A 46 3.87 -6.47 1.62
C GLY A 46 3.42 -7.09 0.30
N TYR A 47 2.10 -7.08 0.01
CA TYR A 47 1.59 -7.51 -1.29
C TYR A 47 2.17 -6.65 -2.43
N CYS A 48 2.21 -5.33 -2.28
CA CYS A 48 2.80 -4.44 -3.29
C CYS A 48 4.31 -4.66 -3.46
N ARG A 49 5.06 -4.88 -2.37
CA ARG A 49 6.51 -5.10 -2.38
C ARG A 49 6.92 -6.28 -3.26
N GLN A 50 6.11 -7.35 -3.28
CA GLN A 50 6.35 -8.54 -4.12
C GLN A 50 6.34 -8.25 -5.62
N TRP A 51 5.69 -7.17 -6.03
CA TRP A 51 5.50 -6.79 -7.43
C TRP A 51 6.26 -5.52 -7.82
N HIS A 52 7.02 -4.94 -6.89
CA HIS A 52 7.83 -3.76 -7.16
C HIS A 52 8.99 -4.08 -8.10
N PRO A 53 9.33 -3.21 -9.07
CA PRO A 53 8.70 -1.92 -9.39
C PRO A 53 7.58 -2.00 -10.45
N ASP A 54 7.36 -3.18 -11.04
CA ASP A 54 6.59 -3.30 -12.29
C ASP A 54 5.05 -3.30 -12.09
N PHE A 55 4.57 -3.68 -10.91
CA PHE A 55 3.14 -3.71 -10.54
C PHE A 55 2.20 -4.23 -11.65
N PRO A 56 2.40 -5.47 -12.16
CA PRO A 56 1.65 -5.98 -13.31
C PRO A 56 0.16 -6.11 -12.98
N ALA A 57 -0.65 -5.19 -13.52
CA ALA A 57 -2.08 -5.07 -13.26
C ALA A 57 -2.89 -6.36 -13.58
N GLU A 58 -2.36 -7.22 -14.44
CA GLU A 58 -2.97 -8.51 -14.79
C GLU A 58 -2.79 -9.58 -13.70
N ARG A 59 -1.72 -9.48 -12.90
CA ARG A 59 -1.42 -10.41 -11.80
C ARG A 59 -1.95 -9.89 -10.46
N MET A 60 -2.07 -8.58 -10.31
CA MET A 60 -2.60 -7.95 -9.10
C MET A 60 -4.14 -7.93 -9.10
N ARG A 61 -4.77 -8.92 -8.48
CA ARG A 61 -6.24 -9.04 -8.42
C ARG A 61 -6.81 -8.55 -7.09
N LYS A 62 -7.86 -7.73 -7.15
CA LYS A 62 -8.58 -7.21 -5.96
C LYS A 62 -9.14 -8.31 -5.07
N ASP A 63 -9.61 -9.41 -5.67
CA ASP A 63 -10.15 -10.57 -4.94
C ASP A 63 -9.07 -11.29 -4.13
N ASP A 64 -7.90 -11.50 -4.72
CA ASP A 64 -6.76 -12.17 -4.08
C ASP A 64 -6.24 -11.32 -2.91
N LEU A 65 -6.10 -10.00 -3.13
CA LEU A 65 -5.77 -9.05 -2.09
C LEU A 65 -6.81 -9.03 -0.96
N HIS A 66 -8.10 -9.03 -1.28
CA HIS A 66 -9.14 -9.04 -0.26
C HIS A 66 -9.09 -10.31 0.59
N ARG A 67 -8.88 -11.48 -0.03
CA ARG A 67 -8.75 -12.76 0.70
C ARG A 67 -7.52 -12.78 1.61
N LEU A 68 -6.42 -12.20 1.16
CA LEU A 68 -5.20 -12.05 1.95
C LEU A 68 -5.43 -11.18 3.19
N ILE A 69 -6.12 -10.05 3.03
CA ILE A 69 -6.28 -9.04 4.10
C ILE A 69 -7.47 -9.35 5.02
N TYR A 70 -8.55 -9.89 4.48
CA TYR A 70 -9.81 -10.12 5.19
C TYR A 70 -10.32 -11.55 4.97
N PRO A 71 -9.60 -12.58 5.46
CA PRO A 71 -10.01 -13.97 5.28
C PRO A 71 -11.39 -14.22 5.90
N GLY A 72 -12.24 -14.95 5.18
CA GLY A 72 -13.60 -15.30 5.61
C GLY A 72 -14.61 -14.14 5.61
N LYS A 73 -14.22 -12.91 5.26
CA LYS A 73 -15.15 -11.77 5.16
C LYS A 73 -15.71 -11.65 3.74
N ALA A 74 -16.97 -11.23 3.64
CA ALA A 74 -17.56 -10.89 2.34
C ALA A 74 -16.78 -9.76 1.65
N TYR A 75 -16.57 -9.88 0.34
CA TYR A 75 -15.88 -8.88 -0.45
C TYR A 75 -16.58 -7.53 -0.36
N ARG A 76 -15.84 -6.49 0.04
CA ARG A 76 -16.33 -5.11 0.08
C ARG A 76 -15.36 -4.19 -0.65
N GLU A 77 -15.71 -3.82 -1.88
CA GLU A 77 -14.86 -2.97 -2.72
C GLU A 77 -14.51 -1.64 -2.03
N LYS A 78 -15.47 -1.00 -1.35
CA LYS A 78 -15.24 0.25 -0.59
C LYS A 78 -14.09 0.11 0.40
N ARG A 79 -13.95 -1.05 1.05
CA ARG A 79 -12.88 -1.29 2.04
C ARG A 79 -11.51 -1.38 1.38
N ILE A 80 -11.42 -2.07 0.25
CA ILE A 80 -10.18 -2.13 -0.54
C ILE A 80 -9.83 -0.73 -1.04
N ARG A 81 -10.76 0.01 -1.64
CA ARG A 81 -10.50 1.38 -2.11
C ARG A 81 -10.01 2.30 -0.98
N GLN A 82 -10.62 2.22 0.20
CA GLN A 82 -10.17 3.00 1.36
C GLN A 82 -8.73 2.66 1.74
N LEU A 83 -8.38 1.38 1.76
CA LEU A 83 -7.04 0.94 2.09
C LEU A 83 -5.98 1.48 1.10
N PHE A 84 -6.31 1.52 -0.18
CA PHE A 84 -5.45 2.14 -1.20
C PHE A 84 -5.29 3.64 -0.98
N SER A 85 -6.39 4.34 -0.69
CA SER A 85 -6.36 5.78 -0.41
C SER A 85 -5.53 6.09 0.83
N ASP A 86 -5.73 5.33 1.91
CA ASP A 86 -4.99 5.48 3.16
C ASP A 86 -3.49 5.28 2.93
N LEU A 87 -3.11 4.19 2.26
CA LEU A 87 -1.70 3.91 2.00
C LEU A 87 -1.06 4.93 1.03
N SER A 88 -1.82 5.42 0.04
CA SER A 88 -1.34 6.49 -0.85
C SER A 88 -1.02 7.75 -0.06
N GLY A 89 -1.91 8.17 0.84
CA GLY A 89 -1.70 9.35 1.68
C GLY A 89 -0.52 9.20 2.64
N LEU A 90 -0.33 8.01 3.21
CA LEU A 90 0.82 7.71 4.06
C LEU A 90 2.14 7.72 3.27
N THR A 91 2.13 7.23 2.04
CA THR A 91 3.33 7.24 1.17
C THR A 91 3.68 8.67 0.74
N GLU A 92 2.68 9.52 0.45
CA GLU A 92 2.91 10.95 0.19
C GLU A 92 3.49 11.66 1.42
N ALA A 93 2.94 11.38 2.61
CA ALA A 93 3.44 11.95 3.86
C ALA A 93 4.87 11.50 4.16
N PHE A 94 5.22 10.25 3.84
CA PHE A 94 6.58 9.73 3.96
C PHE A 94 7.56 10.53 3.08
N PHE A 95 7.25 10.70 1.80
CA PHE A 95 8.09 11.50 0.90
C PHE A 95 8.20 12.97 1.35
N ALA A 96 7.11 13.58 1.81
CA ALA A 96 7.14 14.95 2.31
C ALA A 96 8.10 15.11 3.50
N VAL A 97 8.14 14.14 4.42
CA VAL A 97 9.06 14.13 5.56
C VAL A 97 10.51 13.95 5.10
N GLN A 98 10.78 13.03 4.15
CA GLN A 98 12.13 12.83 3.62
C GLN A 98 12.67 14.10 2.96
N VAL A 99 11.85 14.78 2.15
CA VAL A 99 12.25 16.04 1.50
C VAL A 99 12.55 17.11 2.55
N ALA A 100 11.73 17.23 3.61
CA ALA A 100 11.97 18.20 4.68
C ALA A 100 13.30 17.95 5.41
N LEU A 101 13.66 16.69 5.65
CA LEU A 101 14.91 16.30 6.33
C LEU A 101 16.16 16.48 5.45
N GLN A 102 16.02 16.55 4.13
CA GLN A 102 17.13 16.77 3.20
C GLN A 102 17.44 18.25 2.93
N GLN A 103 16.59 19.16 3.41
CA GLN A 103 16.77 20.62 3.26
C GLN A 103 17.41 21.29 4.49
N GLU A 104 17.84 20.51 5.48
CA GLU A 104 18.66 20.92 6.62
C GLU A 104 20.11 20.43 6.45
#